data_AF-A0A0E2H7F2-F1
#
_entry.id   AF-A0A0E2H7F2-F1
#
_cell.length_a   1.000
_cell.length_b   1.000
_cell.length_c   1.000
_cell.angle_alpha   90.00
_cell.angle_beta   90.00
_cell.angle_gamma   90.00
#
_symmetry.space_group_name_H-M   'P 1'
#
loop_
_entity.id
_entity.type
_entity.pdbx_description
1 polymer ?
#
loop_
_entity_poly.entity_id
_entity_poly.type
_entity_poly.pdbx_seq_one_letter_code
_entity_poly.pdbx_strand_id
1 'polypeptide(L)' 'MYEYTFTAGSKNNIDTKGFCNNFSEIQQETLRHTADCIHHRSTYPNGFVIEMIEYADKIIIKTNRELKDDGNGNFTVLEK' A
#
# COMPACT_ATOMS: atom_id res chain seq x y z
N MET A 1 -0.44 9.39 9.63
CA MET A 1 -0.33 8.46 8.49
C MET A 1 1.12 8.01 8.44
N TYR A 2 1.35 6.71 8.37
CA TYR A 2 2.71 6.14 8.32
C TYR A 2 3.17 6.14 6.87
N GLU A 3 4.47 6.37 6.64
CA GLU A 3 5.06 6.46 5.31
C GLU A 3 6.29 5.56 5.23
N TYR A 4 6.39 4.82 4.13
CA TYR A 4 7.43 3.84 3.85
C TYR A 4 7.94 4.06 2.43
N THR A 5 9.27 4.15 2.26
CA THR A 5 9.89 4.35 0.94
C THR A 5 10.69 3.11 0.56
N PHE A 6 10.45 2.62 -0.65
CA PHE A 6 11.08 1.44 -1.22
C PHE A 6 11.76 1.79 -2.54
N THR A 7 12.86 1.11 -2.85
CA THR A 7 13.46 1.19 -4.18
C THR A 7 12.55 0.52 -5.20
N ALA A 8 12.39 1.11 -6.40
CA ALA A 8 11.61 0.49 -7.47
C ALA A 8 12.14 -0.92 -7.81
N GLY A 9 11.22 -1.86 -8.03
CA GLY A 9 11.56 -3.26 -8.31
C GLY A 9 11.90 -4.12 -7.09
N SER A 10 11.96 -3.54 -5.88
CA SER A 10 12.06 -4.34 -4.65
C SER A 10 10.76 -5.12 -4.41
N LYS A 11 10.89 -6.39 -4.00
CA LYS A 11 9.74 -7.24 -3.67
C LYS A 11 9.27 -6.89 -2.25
N ASN A 12 8.23 -6.08 -2.15
CA ASN A 12 7.57 -5.78 -0.88
C ASN A 12 6.12 -6.26 -0.93
N ASN A 13 5.65 -6.82 0.17
CA ASN A 13 4.31 -7.34 0.32
C ASN A 13 3.75 -6.90 1.68
N ILE A 14 2.50 -6.42 1.68
CA ILE A 14 1.77 -6.06 2.90
C ILE A 14 0.71 -7.13 3.12
N ASP A 15 0.74 -7.82 4.25
CA ASP A 15 -0.26 -8.83 4.61
C ASP A 15 -1.60 -8.17 4.95
N THR A 16 -2.49 -8.15 3.96
CA THR A 16 -3.89 -7.72 4.12
C THR A 16 -4.85 -8.90 4.21
N LYS A 17 -4.37 -10.11 4.58
CA LYS A 17 -5.23 -11.29 4.71
C LYS A 17 -6.31 -11.05 5.76
N GLY A 18 -7.56 -11.28 5.36
CA GLY A 18 -8.74 -11.10 6.19
C GLY A 18 -9.35 -9.69 6.16
N PHE A 19 -8.80 -8.75 5.37
CA PHE A 19 -9.34 -7.38 5.29
C PHE A 19 -10.52 -7.24 4.32
N CYS A 20 -10.62 -8.18 3.38
CA CYS A 20 -11.72 -8.33 2.43
C CYS A 20 -11.89 -9.82 2.11
N ASN A 21 -13.10 -10.21 1.71
CA ASN A 21 -13.39 -11.57 1.24
C ASN A 21 -13.08 -11.70 -0.26
N ASN A 22 -13.24 -10.61 -1.00
CA ASN A 22 -12.93 -10.53 -2.42
C ASN A 22 -12.36 -9.16 -2.80
N PHE A 23 -11.60 -9.13 -3.90
CA PHE A 23 -10.90 -7.93 -4.35
C PHE A 23 -11.86 -6.80 -4.76
N SER A 24 -13.07 -7.12 -5.22
CA SER A 24 -14.08 -6.14 -5.63
C SER A 24 -14.61 -5.30 -4.46
N GLU A 25 -14.40 -5.73 -3.21
CA GLU A 25 -14.73 -4.94 -2.02
C GLU A 25 -13.71 -3.83 -1.75
N ILE A 26 -12.54 -3.86 -2.40
CA ILE A 26 -11.50 -2.85 -2.25
C ILE A 26 -11.84 -1.68 -3.19
N GLN A 27 -12.11 -0.52 -2.59
CA GLN A 27 -12.30 0.70 -3.37
C GLN A 27 -10.94 1.18 -3.88
N GLN A 28 -10.81 1.32 -5.19
CA GLN A 28 -9.60 1.82 -5.85
C GLN A 28 -9.83 3.19 -6.47
N GLU A 29 -8.88 4.09 -6.25
CA GLU A 29 -8.91 5.45 -6.77
C GLU A 29 -7.56 5.79 -7.39
N THR A 30 -7.55 6.27 -8.63
CA THR A 30 -6.35 6.84 -9.25
C THR A 30 -6.35 8.34 -8.99
N LEU A 31 -5.45 8.81 -8.13
CA LEU A 31 -5.35 10.22 -7.75
C LEU A 31 -4.52 11.03 -8.74
N ARG A 32 -3.50 10.40 -9.34
CA ARG A 32 -2.67 10.99 -10.40
C ARG A 32 -2.12 9.88 -11.29
N HIS A 33 -2.08 10.13 -12.58
CA HIS A 33 -1.41 9.26 -13.55
C HIS A 33 -0.72 10.16 -14.57
N THR A 34 0.57 10.41 -14.37
CA THR A 34 1.40 11.23 -15.27
C THR A 34 2.68 10.48 -15.63
N ALA A 35 3.48 11.04 -16.55
CA ALA A 35 4.79 10.47 -16.89
C ALA A 35 5.75 10.43 -15.69
N ASP A 36 5.57 11.31 -14.71
CA ASP A 36 6.43 11.38 -13.52
C ASP A 36 6.10 10.30 -12.48
N CYS A 37 4.81 10.01 -12.28
CA CYS A 37 4.35 9.09 -11.25
C CYS A 37 2.94 8.58 -11.49
N ILE A 38 2.68 7.39 -10.94
CA ILE A 38 1.36 6.82 -10.74
C ILE A 38 1.03 6.92 -9.26
N HIS A 39 -0.12 7.51 -8.94
CA HIS A 39 -0.58 7.67 -7.57
C HIS A 39 -1.97 7.06 -7.45
N HIS A 40 -2.07 6.01 -6.66
CA HIS A 40 -3.33 5.32 -6.41
C HIS A 40 -3.59 5.14 -4.92
N ARG A 41 -4.86 5.06 -4.55
CA ARG A 41 -5.33 4.80 -3.20
C ARG A 41 -6.27 3.60 -3.22
N SER A 42 -6.05 2.67 -2.31
CA SER A 42 -6.91 1.53 -2.04
C SER A 42 -7.49 1.66 -0.64
N THR A 43 -8.81 1.55 -0.53
CA THR A 43 -9.53 1.56 0.75
C THR A 43 -10.22 0.21 0.93
N TYR A 44 -9.81 -0.52 1.96
CA TYR A 44 -10.37 -1.82 2.33
C TYR A 44 -11.65 -1.65 3.16
N PRO A 45 -12.57 -2.64 3.14
CA PRO A 45 -13.83 -2.61 3.90
C PRO A 45 -13.66 -2.42 5.40
N ASN A 46 -12.58 -2.95 5.98
CA ASN A 46 -12.27 -2.77 7.40
C ASN A 46 -11.73 -1.36 7.73
N GLY A 47 -11.67 -0.45 6.76
CA GLY A 47 -11.16 0.91 6.92
C GLY A 47 -9.64 1.03 6.83
N PHE A 48 -8.92 -0.02 6.47
CA PHE A 48 -7.50 0.09 6.15
C PHE A 48 -7.31 0.82 4.82
N VAL A 49 -6.41 1.80 4.78
CA VAL A 49 -6.13 2.61 3.60
C VAL A 49 -4.66 2.46 3.25
N ILE A 50 -4.41 2.17 1.98
CA ILE A 50 -3.07 2.16 1.37
C ILE A 50 -3.07 3.20 0.24
N GLU A 51 -2.17 4.16 0.33
CA GLU A 51 -1.86 5.10 -0.75
C GLU A 51 -0.48 4.77 -1.28
N MET A 52 -0.35 4.57 -2.59
CA MET A 52 0.90 4.23 -3.24
C MET A 52 1.23 5.26 -4.31
N ILE A 53 2.45 5.77 -4.25
CA ILE A 53 3.01 6.71 -5.21
C ILE A 53 4.23 6.06 -5.83
N GLU A 54 4.10 5.65 -7.08
CA GLU A 54 5.11 4.96 -7.86
C GLU A 54 5.83 5.96 -8.76
N TYR A 55 7.14 6.10 -8.55
CA TYR A 55 8.07 6.81 -9.42
C TYR A 55 8.95 5.79 -10.15
N ALA A 56 9.76 6.26 -11.10
CA ALA A 56 10.66 5.38 -11.85
C ALA A 56 11.72 4.66 -10.98
N ASP A 57 12.17 5.31 -9.91
CA ASP A 57 13.27 4.84 -9.05
C ASP A 57 12.82 4.39 -7.66
N LYS A 58 11.61 4.76 -7.23
CA LYS A 58 11.10 4.47 -5.90
C LYS A 58 9.58 4.31 -5.85
N ILE A 59 9.12 3.66 -4.80
CA ILE A 59 7.71 3.52 -4.44
C ILE A 59 7.54 4.08 -3.03
N ILE A 60 6.62 5.01 -2.85
CA ILE A 60 6.21 5.51 -1.55
C ILE A 60 4.88 4.85 -1.21
N ILE A 61 4.80 4.17 -0.08
CA ILE A 61 3.56 3.62 0.47
C ILE A 61 3.21 4.40 1.72
N LYS A 62 1.98 4.89 1.79
CA LYS A 62 1.42 5.50 2.99
C LYS A 62 0.23 4.70 3.47
N THR A 63 0.14 4.50 4.78
CA THR A 63 -0.94 3.74 5.41
C THR A 63 -1.53 4.49 6.59
N ASN A 64 -2.83 4.28 6.83
CA ASN A 64 -3.50 4.84 8.01
C ASN A 64 -3.23 4.03 9.29
N ARG A 65 -2.65 2.83 9.18
CA ARG A 65 -2.25 1.96 10.29
C ARG A 65 -0.78 1.58 10.16
N GLU A 66 -0.12 1.35 11.29
CA GLU A 66 1.31 1.04 11.32
C GLU A 66 1.59 -0.34 10.75
N LEU A 67 2.68 -0.44 9.98
CA LEU A 67 3.24 -1.68 9.47
C LEU A 67 4.45 -2.10 10.29
N LYS A 68 4.52 -3.39 10.61
CA LYS A 68 5.69 -4.05 11.16
C LYS A 68 6.43 -4.78 10.04
N ASP A 69 7.72 -4.48 9.88
CA ASP A 69 8.60 -5.26 9.01
C ASP A 69 8.91 -6.61 9.67
N ASP A 70 8.51 -7.69 9.01
CA ASP A 70 8.78 -9.08 9.45
C ASP A 70 10.05 -9.65 8.79
N GLY A 71 10.75 -8.84 7.99
CA GLY A 71 11.92 -9.22 7.21
C GLY A 71 11.57 -9.75 5.82
N ASN A 72 12.57 -9.80 4.95
CA ASN A 72 12.46 -10.27 3.56
C ASN A 72 11.40 -9.55 2.72
N GLY A 73 11.10 -8.28 3.04
CA GLY A 73 10.12 -7.48 2.32
C GLY A 73 8.66 -7.81 2.66
N ASN A 74 8.39 -8.51 3.77
CA ASN A 74 7.03 -8.72 4.25
C ASN A 74 6.69 -7.76 5.39
N PHE A 75 5.48 -7.19 5.31
CA PHE A 75 4.98 -6.24 6.28
C PHE A 75 3.62 -6.70 6.82
N THR A 76 3.45 -6.69 8.15
CA THR A 76 2.17 -6.97 8.80
C THR A 76 1.55 -5.68 9.32
N VAL A 77 0.24 -5.51 9.12
CA VAL A 77 -0.52 -4.39 9.70
C VAL A 77 -0.77 -4.67 11.19
N LEU A 78 -0.33 -3.77 12.08
CA LEU A 78 -0.40 -3.97 13.53
C LEU A 78 -1.84 -3.91 14.10
N GLU A 79 -2.73 -3.19 13.44
CA GLU A 79 -4.14 -3.04 13.83
C GLU A 79 -5.05 -3.59 12.70
N LYS A 80 -5.78 -4.68 12.95
CA LYS A 80 -6.62 -5.34 11.94
C LYS A 80 -8.09 -4.92 12.06
#